data_AF-A0A8T5F6I1-F1
#
_entry.id   AF-A0A8T5F6I1-F1
#
_cell.length_a   1.000
_cell.length_b   1.000
_cell.length_c   1.000
_cell.angle_alpha   90.00
_cell.angle_beta   90.00
_cell.angle_gamma   90.00
#
_symmetry.space_group_name_H-M   'P 1'
#
loop_
_entity.id
_entity.type
_entity.pdbx_description
1 polymer ?
#
loop_
_entity_poly.entity_id
_entity_poly.type
_entity_poly.pdbx_seq_one_letter_code
_entity_poly.pdbx_strand_id
1 'polypeptide(L)'
;MEKQIKKEDKIKKIISEKKIKVSHRFVSALSLVSILGFIGIVSYALFNFNLNNYVEALLMLTIGTGLILEANINSLKSINVEGLTKNNFTHLTTMIIGGIAVLAGIFSFPGIRIENPSFLAVKGIISIIAIIFIIIQTWVIE
;
A
#
# COMPACT_ATOMS: atom_id res chain seq x y z
N MET A 1 20.53 -39.24 26.21
CA MET A 1 19.18 -39.03 25.62
C MET A 1 18.46 -37.81 26.19
N GLU A 2 18.47 -37.53 27.49
CA GLU A 2 17.77 -36.36 28.09
C GLU A 2 18.15 -34.97 27.53
N LYS A 3 19.41 -34.77 27.10
CA LYS A 3 19.86 -33.47 26.55
C LYS A 3 19.27 -33.14 25.18
N GLN A 4 18.84 -34.14 24.40
CA GLN A 4 18.24 -33.90 23.08
C GLN A 4 16.75 -33.53 23.19
N ILE A 5 16.03 -34.14 24.13
CA ILE A 5 14.60 -33.85 24.37
C ILE A 5 14.39 -32.40 24.85
N LYS A 6 15.26 -31.89 25.74
CA LYS A 6 15.21 -30.47 26.18
C LYS A 6 15.50 -29.45 25.07
N LYS A 7 16.17 -29.85 23.99
CA LYS A 7 16.50 -28.96 22.87
C LYS A 7 15.32 -28.83 21.91
N GLU A 8 14.58 -29.92 21.69
CA GLU A 8 13.36 -29.91 20.86
C GLU A 8 12.22 -29.11 21.50
N ASP A 9 12.04 -29.21 22.83
CA ASP A 9 11.02 -28.42 23.54
C ASP A 9 11.33 -26.91 23.53
N LYS A 10 12.60 -26.52 23.58
CA LYS A 10 13.00 -25.11 23.44
C LYS A 10 12.75 -24.59 22.02
N ILE A 11 12.99 -25.40 21.00
CA ILE A 11 12.77 -25.00 19.60
C ILE A 11 11.26 -24.84 19.31
N LYS A 12 10.42 -25.76 19.80
CA LYS A 12 8.95 -25.61 19.70
C LYS A 12 8.44 -24.34 20.38
N LYS A 13 9.02 -23.97 21.54
CA LYS A 13 8.64 -22.75 22.25
C LYS A 13 9.01 -21.47 21.50
N ILE A 14 10.17 -21.44 20.83
CA ILE A 14 10.62 -20.30 20.01
C ILE A 14 9.73 -20.13 18.77
N ILE A 15 9.27 -21.23 18.16
CA ILE A 15 8.39 -21.19 16.98
C ILE A 15 6.96 -20.77 17.34
N SER A 16 6.46 -21.16 18.53
CA SER A 16 5.09 -20.88 18.97
C SER A 16 4.84 -19.43 19.39
N GLU A 17 5.89 -18.65 19.69
CA GLU A 17 5.73 -17.30 20.25
C GLU A 17 5.86 -16.16 19.23
N LYS A 18 6.26 -16.45 17.99
CA LYS A 18 6.23 -15.47 16.90
C LYS A 18 4.80 -15.29 16.36
N LYS A 19 3.85 -14.95 17.24
CA LYS A 19 2.53 -14.44 16.83
C LYS A 19 2.79 -13.11 16.13
N ILE A 20 2.80 -13.14 14.80
CA ILE A 20 2.85 -11.94 13.96
C ILE A 20 1.60 -11.12 14.32
N LYS A 21 1.77 -10.15 15.23
CA LYS A 21 0.71 -9.22 15.60
C LYS A 21 0.51 -8.29 14.42
N VAL A 22 -0.44 -8.63 13.56
CA VAL A 22 -0.92 -7.72 12.53
C VAL A 22 -1.50 -6.49 13.22
N SER A 23 -1.04 -5.31 12.83
CA SER A 23 -1.53 -4.04 13.36
C SER A 23 -3.05 -3.95 13.18
N HIS A 24 -3.78 -3.59 14.24
CA HIS A 24 -5.24 -3.40 14.16
C HIS A 24 -5.63 -2.39 13.07
N ARG A 25 -4.78 -1.38 12.82
CA ARG A 25 -4.99 -0.40 11.76
C ARG A 25 -4.91 -1.03 10.37
N PHE A 26 -3.98 -1.96 10.18
CA PHE A 26 -3.84 -2.71 8.92
C PHE A 26 -5.06 -3.60 8.67
N VAL A 27 -5.54 -4.32 9.70
CA VAL A 27 -6.75 -5.14 9.58
C VAL A 27 -7.96 -4.28 9.22
N SER A 28 -8.15 -3.13 9.87
CA SER A 28 -9.24 -2.21 9.57
C SER A 28 -9.17 -1.67 8.14
N ALA A 29 -7.98 -1.28 7.66
CA ALA A 29 -7.80 -0.82 6.29
C ALA A 29 -8.12 -1.93 5.27
N LEU A 30 -7.65 -3.15 5.52
CA LEU A 30 -7.92 -4.30 4.66
C LEU A 30 -9.43 -4.61 4.60
N SER A 31 -10.11 -4.63 5.73
CA SER A 31 -11.56 -4.84 5.79
C SER A 31 -12.32 -3.76 5.00
N LEU A 32 -11.90 -2.50 5.11
CA LEU A 32 -12.53 -1.40 4.38
C LEU A 32 -12.35 -1.55 2.86
N VAL A 33 -11.15 -1.89 2.40
CA VAL A 33 -10.86 -2.20 0.99
C VAL A 33 -11.72 -3.36 0.49
N SER A 34 -11.82 -4.45 1.27
CA SER A 34 -12.64 -5.61 0.89
C SER A 34 -14.13 -5.27 0.80
N ILE A 35 -14.67 -4.49 1.74
CA ILE A 35 -16.09 -4.07 1.72
C ILE A 35 -16.37 -3.21 0.49
N LEU A 36 -15.51 -2.23 0.20
CA LEU A 36 -15.66 -1.36 -0.98
C LEU A 36 -15.61 -2.16 -2.28
N GLY A 37 -14.68 -3.11 -2.41
CA GLY A 37 -14.60 -4.00 -3.57
C GLY A 37 -15.84 -4.87 -3.73
N PHE A 38 -16.37 -5.41 -2.62
CA PHE A 38 -17.58 -6.21 -2.62
C PHE A 38 -18.81 -5.40 -3.06
N ILE A 39 -18.96 -4.16 -2.59
CA ILE A 39 -20.03 -3.25 -3.02
C ILE A 39 -19.99 -3.02 -4.53
N GLY A 40 -18.80 -2.86 -5.11
CA GLY A 40 -18.62 -2.75 -6.57
C GLY A 40 -19.16 -3.96 -7.32
N ILE A 41 -18.80 -5.16 -6.86
CA ILE A 41 -19.25 -6.44 -7.45
C ILE A 41 -20.77 -6.59 -7.35
N VAL A 42 -21.34 -6.38 -6.15
CA VAL A 42 -22.79 -6.50 -5.91
C VAL A 42 -23.57 -5.50 -6.74
N SER A 43 -23.08 -4.27 -6.84
CA SER A 43 -23.77 -3.21 -7.60
C SER A 43 -23.80 -3.52 -9.10
N TYR A 44 -22.70 -4.06 -9.62
CA TYR A 44 -22.66 -4.53 -11.01
C TYR A 44 -23.59 -5.73 -11.23
N ALA A 45 -23.57 -6.72 -10.32
CA ALA A 45 -24.35 -7.94 -10.47
C ALA A 45 -25.87 -7.73 -10.33
N LEU A 46 -26.31 -6.88 -9.40
CA LEU A 46 -27.73 -6.69 -9.09
C LEU A 46 -28.37 -5.53 -9.86
N PHE A 47 -27.62 -4.46 -10.13
CA PHE A 47 -28.17 -3.22 -10.70
C PHE A 47 -27.58 -2.88 -12.07
N ASN A 48 -26.67 -3.71 -12.60
CA ASN A 48 -25.90 -3.43 -13.81
C ASN A 48 -25.20 -2.05 -13.76
N PHE A 49 -24.91 -1.57 -12.55
CA PHE A 49 -24.31 -0.26 -12.31
C PHE A 49 -22.84 -0.43 -11.98
N ASN A 50 -21.97 0.08 -12.85
CA ASN A 50 -20.53 -0.11 -12.72
C ASN A 50 -19.92 0.91 -11.74
N LEU A 51 -19.94 0.57 -10.45
CA LEU A 51 -19.27 1.34 -9.40
C LEU A 51 -17.78 1.09 -9.31
N ASN A 52 -17.23 0.09 -10.00
CA ASN A 52 -15.84 -0.32 -9.83
C ASN A 52 -14.87 0.84 -10.09
N ASN A 53 -15.16 1.68 -11.09
CA ASN A 53 -14.31 2.83 -11.42
C ASN A 53 -14.35 3.91 -10.32
N TYR A 54 -15.52 4.16 -9.71
CA TYR A 54 -15.64 5.10 -8.60
C TYR A 54 -14.92 4.59 -7.36
N VAL A 55 -15.10 3.30 -7.06
CA VAL A 55 -14.43 2.63 -5.93
C VAL A 55 -12.91 2.65 -6.13
N GLU A 56 -12.42 2.32 -7.32
CA GLU A 56 -10.99 2.37 -7.66
C GLU A 56 -10.42 3.77 -7.44
N ALA A 57 -11.07 4.80 -7.98
CA ALA A 57 -10.65 6.19 -7.84
C ALA A 57 -10.58 6.63 -6.37
N LEU A 58 -11.64 6.33 -5.60
CA LEU A 58 -11.76 6.72 -4.20
C LEU A 58 -10.73 6.01 -3.32
N LEU A 59 -10.46 4.73 -3.61
CA LEU A 59 -9.47 3.93 -2.90
C LEU A 59 -8.05 4.42 -3.18
N MET A 60 -7.71 4.69 -4.45
CA MET A 60 -6.41 5.27 -4.82
C MET A 60 -6.19 6.65 -4.20
N LEU A 61 -7.23 7.51 -4.19
CA LEU A 61 -7.17 8.81 -3.50
C LEU A 61 -6.96 8.66 -1.99
N THR A 62 -7.67 7.73 -1.36
CA THR A 62 -7.57 7.51 0.10
C THR A 62 -6.19 6.98 0.48
N ILE A 63 -5.69 5.97 -0.24
CA ILE A 63 -4.34 5.43 -0.01
C ILE A 63 -3.28 6.49 -0.31
N GLY A 64 -3.37 7.16 -1.46
CA GLY A 64 -2.39 8.17 -1.85
C GLY A 64 -2.31 9.31 -0.84
N THR A 65 -3.46 9.81 -0.40
CA THR A 65 -3.52 10.85 0.63
C THR A 65 -2.97 10.35 1.96
N GLY A 66 -3.31 9.12 2.36
CA GLY A 66 -2.76 8.49 3.57
C GLY A 66 -1.24 8.40 3.55
N LEU A 67 -0.65 7.96 2.44
CA LEU A 67 0.80 7.88 2.25
C LEU A 67 1.45 9.27 2.28
N ILE A 68 0.85 10.27 1.65
CA ILE A 68 1.37 11.66 1.69
C ILE A 68 1.36 12.21 3.13
N LEU A 69 0.31 11.93 3.90
CA LEU A 69 0.22 12.33 5.30
C LEU A 69 1.27 11.60 6.17
N GLU A 70 1.53 10.32 5.88
CA GLU A 70 2.52 9.51 6.58
C GLU A 70 3.97 9.86 6.21
N ALA A 71 4.20 10.40 5.02
CA ALA A 71 5.52 10.83 4.56
C ALA A 71 6.16 11.94 5.43
N ASN A 72 5.44 12.51 6.40
CA ASN A 72 5.93 13.47 7.39
C ASN A 72 6.79 14.58 6.74
N ILE A 73 6.10 15.61 6.23
CA ILE A 73 6.71 16.75 5.51
C ILE A 73 7.85 17.42 6.31
N ASN A 74 7.84 17.31 7.65
CA ASN A 74 8.90 17.87 8.49
C ASN A 74 10.23 17.09 8.37
N SER A 75 10.22 15.77 8.21
CA SER A 75 11.44 14.99 7.92
C SER A 75 11.96 15.20 6.50
N LEU A 76 11.11 15.62 5.57
CA LEU A 76 11.55 16.01 4.23
C LEU A 76 12.33 17.33 4.24
N LYS A 77 12.02 18.25 5.16
CA LYS A 77 12.78 19.51 5.32
C LYS A 77 14.19 19.28 5.84
N SER A 78 14.43 18.24 6.65
CA SER A 78 15.77 17.94 7.15
C SER A 78 16.70 17.38 6.07
N ILE A 79 16.21 16.98 4.88
CA ILE A 79 17.06 16.59 3.74
C ILE A 79 18.04 17.70 3.37
N ASN A 80 17.64 18.96 3.48
CA ASN A 80 18.49 20.08 3.11
C ASN A 80 19.66 20.30 4.09
N VAL A 81 19.56 19.72 5.30
CA VAL A 81 20.55 19.89 6.39
C VAL A 81 21.36 18.61 6.61
N GLU A 82 20.68 17.46 6.68
CA GLU A 82 21.26 16.14 6.99
C GLU A 82 21.57 15.31 5.73
N GLY A 83 21.13 15.76 4.55
CA GLY A 83 21.25 15.02 3.31
C GLY A 83 20.25 13.86 3.18
N LEU A 84 20.49 13.01 2.18
CA LEU A 84 19.70 11.82 1.88
C LEU A 84 20.07 10.66 2.83
N THR A 85 19.54 10.70 4.04
CA THR A 85 19.62 9.59 4.99
C THR A 85 18.58 8.50 4.66
N LYS A 86 18.80 7.26 5.12
CA LYS A 86 17.88 6.12 4.91
C LYS A 86 16.44 6.43 5.34
N ASN A 87 16.27 7.16 6.44
CA ASN A 87 14.96 7.58 6.93
C ASN A 87 14.31 8.64 6.03
N ASN A 88 15.06 9.67 5.64
CA ASN A 88 14.54 10.74 4.79
C ASN A 88 14.23 10.24 3.37
N PHE A 89 15.04 9.31 2.84
CA PHE A 89 14.77 8.64 1.58
C PHE A 89 13.45 7.87 1.62
N THR A 90 13.18 7.16 2.72
CA THR A 90 11.92 6.43 2.94
C THR A 90 10.72 7.38 2.91
N HIS A 91 10.82 8.51 3.61
CA HIS A 91 9.77 9.53 3.61
C HIS A 91 9.56 10.13 2.21
N LEU A 92 10.64 10.38 1.47
CA LEU A 92 10.59 10.88 0.10
C LEU A 92 9.93 9.89 -0.87
N THR A 93 10.32 8.62 -0.84
CA THR A 93 9.71 7.60 -1.69
C THR A 93 8.24 7.40 -1.34
N THR A 94 7.90 7.38 -0.05
CA THR A 94 6.51 7.30 0.42
C THR A 94 5.68 8.48 -0.10
N MET A 95 6.24 9.70 -0.10
CA MET A 95 5.59 10.88 -0.67
C MET A 95 5.37 10.75 -2.18
N ILE A 96 6.38 10.29 -2.93
CA ILE A 96 6.31 10.11 -4.38
C ILE A 96 5.25 9.06 -4.74
N ILE A 97 5.27 7.90 -4.08
CA ILE A 97 4.29 6.83 -4.29
C ILE A 97 2.88 7.33 -3.96
N GLY A 98 2.74 8.05 -2.83
CA GLY A 98 1.47 8.67 -2.45
C GLY A 98 0.97 9.67 -3.49
N GLY A 99 1.83 10.54 -4.02
CA GLY A 99 1.50 11.49 -5.08
C GLY A 99 1.07 10.81 -6.37
N ILE A 100 1.77 9.75 -6.78
CA ILE A 100 1.41 8.94 -7.96
C ILE A 100 0.04 8.28 -7.74
N ALA A 101 -0.23 7.74 -6.54
CA ALA A 101 -1.51 7.13 -6.21
C ALA A 101 -2.67 8.15 -6.24
N VAL A 102 -2.47 9.37 -5.75
CA VAL A 102 -3.46 10.46 -5.86
C VAL A 102 -3.74 10.79 -7.33
N LEU A 103 -2.71 10.97 -8.15
CA LEU A 103 -2.88 11.24 -9.59
C LEU A 103 -3.60 10.09 -10.29
N ALA A 104 -3.21 8.84 -10.00
CA ALA A 104 -3.89 7.66 -10.51
C ALA A 104 -5.37 7.63 -10.10
N GLY A 105 -5.69 8.01 -8.87
CA GLY A 105 -7.07 8.15 -8.38
C GLY A 105 -7.87 9.19 -9.14
N ILE A 106 -7.32 10.39 -9.35
CA ILE A 106 -7.95 11.46 -10.13
C ILE A 106 -8.23 10.99 -11.56
N PHE A 107 -7.24 10.40 -12.25
CA PHE A 107 -7.43 9.93 -13.63
C PHE A 107 -8.31 8.67 -13.74
N SER A 108 -8.53 7.95 -12.63
CA SER A 108 -9.47 6.82 -12.58
C SER A 108 -10.92 7.27 -12.44
N PHE A 109 -11.15 8.55 -12.11
CA PHE A 109 -12.48 9.08 -11.94
C PHE A 109 -13.26 9.01 -13.27
N PRO A 110 -14.46 8.42 -13.31
CA PRO A 110 -15.16 8.12 -14.55
C PRO A 110 -15.53 9.35 -15.39
N GLY A 111 -15.62 10.55 -14.78
CA GLY A 111 -15.81 11.80 -15.53
C GLY A 111 -14.56 12.30 -16.28
N ILE A 112 -13.38 11.81 -15.92
CA ILE A 112 -12.08 12.16 -16.51
C ILE A 112 -11.48 10.96 -17.27
N ARG A 113 -11.97 9.75 -16.99
CA ARG A 113 -11.46 8.49 -17.52
C ARG A 113 -11.61 8.43 -19.03
N ILE A 114 -10.51 8.63 -19.73
CA ILE A 114 -10.41 8.34 -21.14
C ILE A 114 -10.19 6.83 -21.26
N GLU A 115 -11.16 6.08 -21.80
CA GLU A 115 -11.04 4.65 -22.08
C GLU A 115 -10.13 4.39 -23.29
N ASN A 116 -8.94 4.97 -23.27
CA ASN A 116 -7.91 4.74 -24.26
C ASN A 116 -7.03 3.57 -23.77
N PRO A 117 -6.77 2.55 -24.60
CA PRO A 117 -5.83 1.47 -24.28
C PRO A 117 -4.47 1.96 -23.75
N SER A 118 -4.00 3.11 -24.23
CA SER A 118 -2.76 3.75 -23.76
C SER A 118 -2.82 4.12 -22.27
N PHE A 119 -3.97 4.57 -21.78
CA PHE A 119 -4.15 4.94 -20.37
C PHE A 119 -4.11 3.71 -19.45
N LEU A 120 -4.69 2.60 -19.91
CA LEU A 120 -4.63 1.30 -19.23
C LEU A 120 -3.19 0.78 -19.12
N ALA A 121 -2.40 0.91 -20.20
CA ALA A 121 -0.99 0.56 -20.20
C ALA A 121 -0.16 1.42 -19.24
N VAL A 122 -0.41 2.73 -19.18
CA VAL A 122 0.27 3.65 -18.25
C VAL A 122 -0.01 3.27 -16.79
N LYS A 123 -1.26 2.95 -16.44
CA LYS A 123 -1.61 2.44 -15.10
C LYS A 123 -0.83 1.16 -14.74
N GLY A 124 -0.69 0.25 -15.70
CA GLY A 124 0.09 -0.97 -15.53
C GLY A 124 1.57 -0.69 -15.25
N ILE A 125 2.19 0.19 -16.04
CA ILE A 125 3.59 0.59 -15.85
C ILE A 125 3.80 1.25 -14.49
N ILE A 126 2.92 2.18 -14.10
CA ILE A 126 2.95 2.83 -12.78
C ILE A 126 2.88 1.79 -11.66
N SER A 127 2.03 0.78 -11.79
CA SER A 127 1.90 -0.29 -10.78
C SER A 127 3.18 -1.12 -10.66
N ILE A 128 3.84 -1.43 -11.77
CA ILE A 128 5.14 -2.14 -11.76
C ILE A 128 6.20 -1.29 -11.07
N ILE A 129 6.29 0.00 -11.40
CA ILE A 129 7.23 0.92 -10.75
C ILE A 129 6.96 0.96 -9.24
N ALA A 130 5.70 1.08 -8.82
CA ALA A 130 5.34 1.08 -7.40
C ALA A 130 5.78 -0.21 -6.69
N ILE A 131 5.58 -1.39 -7.30
CA ILE A 131 6.05 -2.68 -6.75
C ILE A 131 7.57 -2.69 -6.57
N ILE A 132 8.32 -2.22 -7.57
CA ILE A 132 9.79 -2.13 -7.49
C ILE A 132 10.20 -1.23 -6.31
N PHE A 133 9.57 -0.07 -6.16
CA PHE A 133 9.84 0.84 -5.05
C PHE A 133 9.52 0.21 -3.68
N ILE A 134 8.41 -0.52 -3.56
CA ILE A 134 8.06 -1.24 -2.32
C ILE A 134 9.12 -2.30 -1.99
N ILE A 135 9.61 -3.03 -2.98
CA ILE A 135 10.68 -4.03 -2.79
C ILE A 135 11.96 -3.35 -2.32
N ILE A 136 12.39 -2.27 -2.99
CA ILE A 136 13.58 -1.50 -2.61
C ILE A 136 13.41 -0.95 -1.18
N GLN A 137 12.25 -0.37 -0.87
CA GLN A 137 11.96 0.16 0.46
C GLN A 137 12.04 -0.93 1.53
N THR A 138 11.49 -2.12 1.26
CA THR A 138 11.52 -3.25 2.19
C THR A 138 12.96 -3.72 2.44
N TRP A 139 13.77 -3.83 1.39
CA TRP A 139 15.18 -4.27 1.50
C TRP A 139 16.11 -3.22 2.10
N VAL A 140 15.87 -1.94 1.81
CA VAL A 140 16.71 -0.85 2.29
C VAL A 140 16.39 -0.51 3.74
N ILE A 141 15.15 -0.73 4.23
CA ILE A 141 14.72 -0.39 5.60
C ILE A 141 15.12 -1.43 6.65
N GLU A 142 15.18 -2.71 6.31
CA GLU A 142 15.89 -3.70 7.14
C GLU A 142 17.40 -3.39 7.21
#